data_AF-A0A6V7KU42-F1
#
_entry.id   AF-A0A6V7KU42-F1
#
_cell.length_a   1.000
_cell.length_b   1.000
_cell.length_c   1.000
_cell.angle_alpha   90.00
_cell.angle_beta   90.00
_cell.angle_gamma   90.00
#
_symmetry.space_group_name_H-M   'P 1'
#
loop_
_entity.id
_entity.type
_entity.pdbx_description
1 polymer ?
#
loop_
_entity_poly.entity_id
_entity_poly.type
_entity_poly.pdbx_seq_one_letter_code
_entity_poly.pdbx_strand_id
1 'polypeptide(L)' 'EPQVPVKWTTIDPSKEELVYLHIKGPGKYEMEADRDFGSIKLWESIDFDEGKVGGKRVEL' A
#
# COMPACT_ATOMS: atom_id res chain seq x y z
N GLU A 1 -22.13 17.64 9.56
CA GLU A 1 -20.99 16.87 9.02
C GLU A 1 -21.50 15.71 8.17
N PRO A 2 -20.78 15.29 7.12
CA PRO A 2 -21.09 14.05 6.42
C PRO A 2 -20.87 12.87 7.38
N GLN A 3 -21.91 12.06 7.59
CA GLN A 3 -21.80 10.84 8.37
C GLN A 3 -21.18 9.76 7.49
N VAL A 4 -20.01 9.26 7.89
CA VAL A 4 -19.37 8.11 7.25
C VAL A 4 -19.76 6.87 8.08
N PRO A 5 -20.69 6.01 7.63
CA PRO A 5 -21.18 4.83 8.36
C PRO A 5 -20.13 3.72 8.51
N VAL A 6 -18.94 3.85 7.92
CA VAL A 6 -17.84 2.89 8.10
C VAL A 6 -16.84 3.39 9.14
N LYS A 7 -16.51 2.50 10.09
CA LYS A 7 -15.46 2.72 11.07
C LYS A 7 -14.10 2.58 10.37
N TRP A 8 -13.49 3.71 10.04
CA TRP A 8 -12.12 3.73 9.55
C TRP A 8 -11.15 3.45 10.71
N THR A 9 -10.53 2.28 10.68
CA THR A 9 -9.57 1.85 11.72
C THR A 9 -8.15 2.29 11.37
N THR A 10 -7.33 2.49 12.39
CA THR A 10 -5.88 2.70 12.24
C THR A 10 -5.20 1.48 11.61
N ILE A 11 -4.12 1.71 10.87
CA ILE A 11 -3.30 0.66 10.29
C ILE A 11 -2.66 -0.18 11.39
N ASP A 12 -2.67 -1.50 11.22
CA ASP A 12 -1.99 -2.46 12.08
C ASP A 12 -0.74 -3.00 11.35
N PRO A 13 0.47 -2.62 11.77
CA PRO A 13 1.70 -3.02 11.10
C PRO A 13 2.05 -4.50 11.29
N SER A 14 1.35 -5.23 12.16
CA SER A 14 1.55 -6.67 12.35
C SER A 14 0.81 -7.52 11.31
N LYS A 15 -0.07 -6.92 10.50
CA LYS A 15 -0.85 -7.61 9.47
C LYS A 15 -0.19 -7.52 8.10
N GLU A 16 -0.28 -8.60 7.33
CA GLU A 16 0.18 -8.65 5.93
C GLU A 16 -0.75 -7.86 5.00
N GLU A 17 -2.05 -7.82 5.29
CA GLU A 17 -3.04 -7.08 4.51
C GLU A 17 -3.15 -5.63 4.95
N LEU A 18 -3.14 -4.70 3.98
CA LEU A 18 -3.48 -3.31 4.24
C LEU A 18 -4.99 -3.17 4.24
N VAL A 19 -5.56 -2.75 5.37
CA VAL A 19 -6.97 -2.38 5.47
C VAL A 19 -7.12 -0.88 5.17
N TYR A 20 -7.91 -0.53 4.16
CA TYR A 20 -8.06 0.84 3.67
C TYR A 20 -9.52 1.20 3.35
N LEU A 21 -9.82 2.51 3.31
CA LEU A 21 -11.11 3.02 2.84
C LEU A 21 -11.09 3.13 1.31
N HIS A 22 -11.86 2.29 0.63
CA HIS A 22 -12.02 2.34 -0.82
C HIS A 22 -13.17 3.29 -1.19
N ILE A 23 -12.86 4.45 -1.76
CA ILE A 23 -13.86 5.37 -2.32
C ILE A 23 -14.06 5.05 -3.81
N LYS A 24 -15.13 4.33 -4.13
CA LYS A 24 -15.50 3.92 -5.49
C LYS A 24 -16.29 5.00 -6.25
N GLY A 25 -16.79 6.00 -5.52
CA GLY A 25 -17.53 7.12 -6.08
C GLY A 25 -18.40 7.81 -5.02
N PRO A 26 -19.22 8.80 -5.43
CA PRO A 26 -20.12 9.51 -4.52
C PRO A 26 -21.06 8.55 -3.79
N GLY A 27 -21.00 8.53 -2.46
CA GLY A 27 -21.82 7.65 -1.62
C GLY A 27 -21.46 6.16 -1.68
N LYS A 28 -20.44 5.77 -2.46
CA LYS A 28 -19.96 4.40 -2.60
C LYS A 28 -18.57 4.30 -2.00
N TYR A 29 -18.51 3.92 -0.74
CA TYR A 29 -17.28 3.69 -0.03
C TYR A 29 -17.44 2.51 0.92
N GLU A 30 -16.36 1.76 1.11
CA GLU A 30 -16.31 0.65 2.05
C GLU A 30 -14.88 0.42 2.53
N MET A 31 -14.74 -0.31 3.63
CA MET A 31 -13.43 -0.78 4.06
C MET A 31 -13.08 -2.03 3.25
N GLU A 32 -11.92 -2.04 2.62
CA GLU A 32 -11.36 -3.21 1.93
C GLU A 32 -10.01 -3.59 2.52
N ALA A 33 -9.54 -4.78 2.18
CA ALA A 33 -8.22 -5.28 2.55
C ALA A 33 -7.52 -5.87 1.33
N ASP A 34 -6.26 -5.54 1.14
CA ASP A 34 -5.43 -6.10 0.08
C ASP A 34 -4.01 -6.38 0.58
N ARG A 35 -3.52 -7.59 0.30
CA ARG A 35 -2.16 -8.06 0.62
C ARG A 35 -1.13 -7.68 -0.44
N ASP A 36 -1.57 -7.21 -1.60
CA ASP A 36 -0.73 -6.73 -2.69
C ASP A 36 -1.14 -5.32 -3.13
N PHE A 37 -1.55 -4.50 -2.16
CA PHE A 37 -2.00 -3.14 -2.42
C PHE A 37 -0.91 -2.34 -3.14
N GLY A 38 -1.25 -1.77 -4.29
CA GLY A 38 -0.27 -1.04 -5.13
C GLY A 38 0.82 -1.92 -5.73
N SER A 39 0.59 -3.24 -5.82
CA SER A 39 1.56 -4.22 -6.33
C SER A 39 2.86 -4.22 -5.51
N ILE A 40 2.75 -4.13 -4.18
CA ILE A 40 3.92 -4.09 -3.29
C ILE A 40 4.87 -5.26 -3.52
N LYS A 41 4.34 -6.46 -3.88
CA LYS A 41 5.16 -7.65 -4.18
C LYS A 41 6.05 -7.45 -5.41
N LEU A 42 5.56 -6.70 -6.40
CA LEU A 42 6.37 -6.34 -7.56
C LEU A 42 7.52 -5.43 -7.12
N TRP A 43 7.23 -4.38 -6.35
CA TRP A 43 8.24 -3.43 -5.90
C TRP A 43 9.30 -4.07 -4.99
N GLU A 44 8.89 -4.97 -4.09
CA GLU A 44 9.81 -5.77 -3.27
C GLU A 44 10.69 -6.72 -4.09
N SER A 45 10.23 -7.15 -5.26
CA SER A 45 11.01 -8.01 -6.16
C SER A 45 12.10 -7.26 -6.95
N ILE A 46 12.00 -5.93 -7.03
CA ILE A 46 12.98 -5.08 -7.73
C ILE A 46 14.09 -4.73 -6.72
N ASP A 47 15.33 -5.09 -7.04
CA ASP A 47 16.51 -4.63 -6.29
C ASP A 47 16.79 -3.15 -6.61
N PHE A 48 15.95 -2.27 -6.06
CA PHE A 48 16.06 -0.82 -6.22
C PHE A 48 17.14 -0.28 -5.26
N ASP A 49 18.40 -0.44 -5.63
CA ASP A 49 19.55 0.23 -5.01
C ASP A 49 20.11 1.23 -6.02
N GLU A 50 19.84 2.54 -5.83
CA GLU A 50 20.31 3.61 -6.71
C GLU A 50 21.85 3.70 -6.77
N GLY A 51 22.55 3.13 -5.79
CA GLY A 51 24.00 2.98 -5.80
C GLY A 51 24.50 1.81 -6.66
N LYS A 52 23.60 0.99 -7.25
CA LYS A 52 23.96 -0.12 -8.14
C LYS A 52 23.70 0.23 -9.60
N VAL A 53 24.72 0.08 -10.44
CA VAL A 53 24.57 0.05 -11.91
C VAL A 53 24.92 -1.36 -12.38
N GLY A 54 23.95 -2.06 -13.00
CA GLY A 54 24.15 -3.43 -13.48
C GLY A 54 24.45 -4.45 -12.37
N GLY A 55 23.88 -4.26 -11.17
CA GLY A 55 24.05 -5.18 -10.03
C GLY A 55 25.35 -5.02 -9.24
N LYS A 56 26.17 -4.01 -9.56
CA LYS A 56 27.40 -3.69 -8.80
C LYS A 56 27.25 -2.32 -8.15
N ARG A 57 27.59 -2.26 -6.85
CA ARG A 57 27.70 -0.99 -6.13
C ARG A 57 28.80 -0.14 -6.76
N VAL A 58 28.47 1.12 -7.04
CA VAL A 58 29.38 2.14 -7.54
C VAL A 58 29.60 3.11 -6.38
N GLU A 59 30.82 3.19 -5.87
CA GLU A 59 31.18 4.29 -4.97
C GLU A 59 31.40 5.53 -5.83
N LEU A 60 30.65 6.60 -5.54
CA LEU A 60 30.77 7.91 -6.20
C LEU A 60 31.96 8.69 -5.64
#